data_AF-A0AAW7TIZ6-F1
#
_entry.id   AF-A0AAW7TIZ6-F1
#
_cell.length_a   1.000
_cell.length_b   1.000
_cell.length_c   1.000
_cell.angle_alpha   90.00
_cell.angle_beta   90.00
_cell.angle_gamma   90.00
#
_symmetry.space_group_name_H-M   'P 1'
#
loop_
_entity.id
_entity.type
_entity.pdbx_description
1 polymer ?
#
loop_
_entity_poly.entity_id
_entity_poly.type
_entity_poly.pdbx_seq_one_letter_code
_entity_poly.pdbx_strand_id
1 'polypeptide(L)' 'MRKIYEYLSIEEKKEAVRRLKQDLIKLEQEISKNKSSFSSFICEVLYSTRDKWKLEIEELEREIRNKM' A
#
# COMPACT_ATOMS: atom_id res chain seq x y z
N MET A 1 -1.04 -10.29 -5.95
CA MET A 1 -1.82 -9.11 -6.37
C MET A 1 -3.34 -9.31 -6.27
N ARG A 2 -4.11 -8.26 -5.96
CA ARG A 2 -5.58 -8.29 -6.10
C ARG A 2 -5.95 -8.36 -7.58
N LYS A 3 -6.81 -9.31 -7.96
CA LYS A 3 -7.26 -9.50 -9.36
C LYS A 3 -7.91 -8.27 -9.98
N ILE A 4 -8.39 -7.33 -9.16
CA ILE A 4 -9.01 -6.09 -9.63
C ILE A 4 -8.08 -5.23 -10.50
N TYR A 5 -6.77 -5.29 -10.27
CA TYR A 5 -5.80 -4.49 -11.03
C TYR A 5 -5.54 -5.04 -12.43
N GLU A 6 -5.83 -6.31 -12.71
CA GLU A 6 -5.61 -6.90 -14.04
C GLU A 6 -6.44 -6.20 -15.12
N TYR A 7 -7.61 -5.68 -14.74
CA TYR A 7 -8.59 -5.06 -15.63
C TYR A 7 -8.45 -3.54 -15.72
N LEU A 8 -7.60 -2.92 -14.90
CA LEU A 8 -7.40 -1.47 -14.92
C LEU A 8 -6.49 -1.05 -16.09
N SER A 9 -6.82 0.08 -16.69
CA SER A 9 -5.92 0.78 -17.61
C SER A 9 -4.66 1.28 -16.90
N ILE A 10 -3.62 1.63 -17.68
CA ILE A 10 -2.36 2.13 -17.12
C ILE A 10 -2.59 3.39 -16.27
N GLU A 11 -3.46 4.30 -16.71
CA GLU A 11 -3.78 5.52 -15.97
C GLU A 11 -4.53 5.24 -14.67
N GLU A 12 -5.46 4.29 -14.68
CA GLU A 12 -6.16 3.84 -13.46
C GLU A 12 -5.19 3.16 -12.47
N LYS A 13 -4.21 2.39 -12.97
CA LYS A 13 -3.15 1.81 -12.13
C LYS A 13 -2.28 2.90 -11.50
N LYS A 14 -1.91 3.95 -12.25
CA LYS A 14 -1.16 5.09 -11.70
C LYS A 14 -1.94 5.80 -10.60
N GLU A 15 -3.24 6.01 -10.79
CA GLU A 15 -4.10 6.61 -9.76
C GLU A 15 -4.22 5.70 -8.52
N ALA A 16 -4.37 4.39 -8.72
CA ALA A 16 -4.40 3.43 -7.62
C ALA A 16 -3.09 3.44 -6.81
N VAL A 17 -1.93 3.46 -7.48
CA VAL A 17 -0.62 3.61 -6.83
C VAL A 17 -0.54 4.92 -6.05
N ARG A 18 -1.01 6.03 -6.62
CA ARG A 18 -1.00 7.34 -5.94
C ARG A 18 -1.80 7.31 -4.65
N ARG A 19 -3.01 6.73 -4.68
CA ARG A 19 -3.89 6.60 -3.50
C ARG A 19 -3.27 5.68 -2.45
N LEU A 20 -2.76 4.51 -2.86
CA LEU A 20 -2.11 3.56 -1.96
C LEU A 20 -0.89 4.18 -1.26
N LYS A 21 -0.09 4.99 -1.96
CA LYS A 21 1.03 5.73 -1.36
C LYS A 21 0.56 6.73 -0.31
N GLN A 22 -0.52 7.47 -0.56
CA GLN A 22 -1.07 8.41 0.42
C GLN A 22 -1.60 7.68 1.67
N ASP A 23 -2.28 6.56 1.49
CA ASP A 23 -2.80 5.76 2.60
C ASP A 23 -1.67 5.12 3.40
N LEU A 24 -0.61 4.65 2.73
CA LEU A 24 0.60 4.14 3.38
C LEU A 24 1.26 5.20 4.27
N ILE A 25 1.39 6.44 3.79
CA ILE A 25 1.95 7.54 4.58
C ILE A 25 1.09 7.82 5.82
N LYS A 26 -0.24 7.86 5.66
CA LYS A 26 -1.16 8.05 6.80
C LYS A 26 -1.02 6.92 7.82
N LEU A 27 -0.96 5.67 7.35
CA LEU A 27 -0.77 4.50 8.21
C LEU A 27 0.55 4.58 8.99
N GLU A 28 1.65 4.91 8.32
CA GLU A 28 2.97 5.06 8.97
C GLU A 28 2.97 6.19 10.02
N GLN A 29 2.31 7.31 9.73
CA GLN A 29 2.14 8.40 10.69
C GLN A 29 1.32 7.97 11.92
N GLU A 30 0.22 7.27 11.72
CA GLU A 30 -0.63 6.81 12.83
C GLU A 30 0.06 5.75 13.69
N ILE A 31 0.80 4.81 13.07
CA ILE A 31 1.64 3.87 13.81
C ILE A 31 2.69 4.63 14.63
N SER A 32 3.36 5.62 14.04
CA SER A 32 4.41 6.38 14.74
C SER A 32 3.87 7.18 15.92
N LYS A 33 2.70 7.81 15.78
CA LYS A 33 2.07 8.61 16.86
C LYS A 33 1.56 7.76 18.01
N ASN A 34 1.03 6.58 17.70
CA ASN A 34 0.31 5.74 18.67
C ASN A 34 1.07 4.47 19.06
N LYS A 35 2.36 4.37 18.72
CA LYS A 35 3.19 3.16 18.94
C LYS A 35 3.18 2.65 20.38
N SER A 36 3.13 3.55 21.36
CA SER A 36 3.07 3.23 22.78
C SER A 36 1.65 2.95 23.29
N SER A 37 0.63 3.30 22.51
CA SER A 37 -0.79 3.19 22.88
C SER A 37 -1.43 1.91 22.32
N PHE A 38 -0.90 1.39 21.22
CA PHE A 38 -1.35 0.13 20.63
C PHE A 38 -0.72 -1.07 21.31
N SER A 39 -1.50 -2.14 21.46
CA SER A 39 -0.94 -3.44 21.87
C SER A 39 0.02 -3.98 20.80
N SER A 40 0.88 -4.92 21.19
CA SER A 40 1.81 -5.58 20.25
C SER A 40 1.07 -6.22 19.08
N PHE A 41 -0.04 -6.90 19.35
CA PHE A 41 -0.88 -7.53 18.32
C PHE A 41 -1.41 -6.51 17.30
N ILE A 42 -1.91 -5.36 17.77
CA ILE A 42 -2.39 -4.30 16.87
C ILE A 42 -1.21 -3.74 16.04
N CYS A 43 -0.06 -3.51 16.65
CA CYS A 43 1.14 -3.09 15.92
C CYS A 43 1.54 -4.09 14.84
N GLU A 44 1.52 -5.40 15.13
CA GLU A 44 1.84 -6.45 14.17
C GLU A 44 0.87 -6.47 12.98
N VAL A 45 -0.44 -6.33 13.23
CA VAL A 45 -1.46 -6.24 12.18
C VAL A 45 -1.22 -5.01 11.29
N LEU A 46 -0.91 -3.87 11.90
CA LEU A 46 -0.63 -2.62 11.17
C LEU A 46 0.66 -2.73 10.34
N TYR A 47 1.72 -3.31 10.90
CA TYR A 47 2.96 -3.56 10.15
C TYR A 47 2.76 -4.55 9.00
N SER A 48 2.01 -5.64 9.23
CA SER A 48 1.68 -6.59 8.16
C SER A 48 0.90 -5.92 7.04
N THR A 49 -0.03 -5.03 7.38
CA THR A 49 -0.82 -4.26 6.41
C THR A 49 0.07 -3.31 5.61
N ARG A 50 0.96 -2.57 6.29
CA ARG A 50 1.96 -1.69 5.67
C ARG A 50 2.81 -2.46 4.66
N ASP A 51 3.33 -3.62 5.05
CA ASP A 51 4.23 -4.41 4.21
C ASP A 51 3.50 -4.96 2.98
N LYS A 52 2.25 -5.42 3.14
CA LYS A 52 1.40 -5.81 2.01
C LYS A 52 1.17 -4.66 1.03
N TRP A 53 0.87 -3.46 1.53
CA TRP A 53 0.67 -2.30 0.66
C TRP A 53 1.95 -1.89 -0.08
N LYS A 54 3.12 -1.99 0.56
CA LYS A 54 4.42 -1.74 -0.11
C LYS A 54 4.62 -2.69 -1.28
N LEU A 55 4.40 -3.99 -1.07
CA LEU A 55 4.50 -5.00 -2.13
C LEU A 55 3.49 -4.73 -3.26
N GLU A 56 2.25 -4.37 -2.93
CA GLU A 56 1.21 -4.05 -3.91
C GLU A 56 1.59 -2.85 -4.78
N ILE A 57 2.16 -1.80 -4.17
CA ILE A 57 2.68 -0.63 -4.89
C ILE A 57 3.83 -1.04 -5.82
N GLU A 58 4.83 -1.77 -5.32
CA GLU A 58 6.00 -2.19 -6.12
C GLU A 58 5.61 -3.03 -7.34
N GLU A 59 4.65 -3.93 -7.15
CA GLU A 59 4.15 -4.82 -8.20
C GLU A 59 3.35 -4.02 -9.25
N LEU A 60 2.47 -3.11 -8.82
CA LEU A 60 1.74 -2.21 -9.73
C LEU A 60 2.68 -1.30 -10.53
N GLU A 61 3.68 -0.73 -9.88
CA GLU A 61 4.68 0.11 -10.55
C GLU A 61 5.51 -0.70 -11.57
N ARG A 62 5.81 -1.97 -11.28
CA ARG A 62 6.48 -2.87 -12.21
C ARG A 62 5.60 -3.14 -13.44
N GLU A 63 4.31 -3.39 -13.25
CA GLU A 63 3.37 -3.58 -14.36
C GLU A 63 3.24 -2.34 -15.23
N ILE A 64 3.15 -1.15 -14.63
CA ILE A 64 3.10 0.12 -15.35
C ILE A 64 4.36 0.29 -16.20
N ARG A 65 5.55 0.03 -15.63
CA ARG A 65 6.83 0.12 -16.35
C ARG A 65 6.95 -0.90 -17.48
N ASN A 66 6.45 -2.12 -17.30
CA ASN A 66 6.54 -3.17 -18.31
C ASN A 66 5.53 -3.00 -19.47
N LYS A 67 4.49 -2.16 -19.29
CA LYS A 67 3.48 -1.86 -20.32
C LYS A 67 3.69 -0.49 -21.01
N MET A 68 4.64 0.31 -20.53
CA MET A 68 5.13 1.53 -21.21
C MET A 68 6.25 1.18 -22.18
#